data_AF-A0A661ZWA4-F1
#
_entry.id   AF-A0A661ZWA4-F1
#
_cell.length_a   1.000
_cell.length_b   1.000
_cell.length_c   1.000
_cell.angle_alpha   90.00
_cell.angle_beta   90.00
_cell.angle_gamma   90.00
#
_symmetry.space_group_name_H-M   'P 1'
#
loop_
_entity.id
_entity.type
_entity.pdbx_description
1 polymer ?
#
loop_
_entity_poly.entity_id
_entity_poly.type
_entity_poly.pdbx_seq_one_letter_code
_entity_poly.pdbx_strand_id
1 'polypeptide(L)'
;MIGDNVCYNERLNPSTKLYIDDYLHLLKNEIMGNGEINELARKIYKNHKSILDVLFDYKQDSISLVRTFFEKKIEEQGWILGTKGRGFIRFLTKPLDDIIPKRKAEGWRNNESFLFEINYVLKQKTKLVFYWTISPGDEEAREKLRPILDDTSENHIDHNSKWHTYHNKVRNFKVEDWALKDPQEIIKFIDDLFEKEIKPNVLLVEKKILLHKEELIKIKNTEL
;
A
#
# COMPACT_ATOMS: atom_id res chain seq x y z
N MET A 1 -9.93 57.82 -40.02
CA MET A 1 -9.65 56.85 -41.09
C MET A 1 -9.55 55.49 -40.46
N ILE A 2 -10.64 54.73 -40.52
CA ILE A 2 -10.75 53.37 -40.01
C ILE A 2 -10.54 52.50 -41.25
N GLY A 3 -9.33 51.94 -41.39
CA GLY A 3 -8.93 51.11 -42.52
C GLY A 3 -8.58 49.71 -42.02
N ASP A 4 -9.32 48.74 -42.53
CA ASP A 4 -8.85 47.40 -42.91
C ASP A 4 -8.41 46.42 -41.81
N ASN A 5 -9.34 45.98 -40.94
CA ASN A 5 -9.21 44.70 -40.22
C ASN A 5 -10.40 43.74 -40.41
N VAL A 6 -11.36 44.07 -41.27
CA VAL A 6 -12.60 43.29 -41.44
C VAL A 6 -12.50 42.25 -42.57
N CYS A 7 -11.50 42.32 -43.46
CA CYS A 7 -11.56 41.59 -44.74
C CYS A 7 -10.82 40.24 -44.81
N TYR A 8 -10.13 39.77 -43.76
CA TYR A 8 -9.39 38.50 -43.83
C TYR A 8 -10.19 37.27 -43.37
N ASN A 9 -11.18 37.43 -42.49
CA ASN A 9 -11.96 36.30 -41.97
C ASN A 9 -13.00 35.74 -42.96
N GLU A 10 -13.37 36.51 -43.99
CA GLU A 10 -14.36 36.11 -45.02
C GLU A 10 -13.72 35.50 -46.27
N ARG A 11 -12.38 35.55 -46.40
CA ARG A 11 -11.64 35.02 -47.56
C ARG A 11 -11.00 33.66 -47.33
N LEU A 12 -11.04 33.16 -46.10
CA LEU A 12 -10.51 31.84 -45.78
C LEU A 12 -11.55 30.78 -46.14
N ASN A 13 -11.09 29.74 -46.85
CA ASN A 13 -11.90 28.55 -47.08
C ASN A 13 -12.44 28.04 -45.73
N PRO A 14 -13.76 27.74 -45.61
CA PRO A 14 -14.35 27.24 -44.37
C PRO A 14 -13.56 26.11 -43.72
N SER A 15 -12.97 25.21 -44.51
CA SER A 15 -12.11 24.14 -44.01
C SER A 15 -10.84 24.68 -43.36
N THR A 16 -10.16 25.64 -43.98
CA THR A 16 -8.94 26.26 -43.43
C THR A 16 -9.23 27.02 -42.14
N LYS A 17 -10.37 27.71 -42.07
CA LYS A 17 -10.81 28.40 -40.86
C LYS A 17 -11.07 27.41 -39.73
N LEU A 18 -11.78 26.32 -40.02
CA LEU A 18 -12.01 25.23 -39.06
C LEU A 18 -10.70 24.65 -38.53
N TYR A 19 -9.73 24.36 -39.41
CA TYR A 19 -8.41 23.87 -39.01
C TYR A 19 -7.65 24.86 -38.11
N ILE A 20 -7.73 26.16 -38.39
CA ILE A 20 -7.09 27.19 -37.57
C ILE A 20 -7.77 27.28 -36.20
N ASP A 21 -9.10 27.26 -36.16
CA ASP A 21 -9.88 27.32 -34.92
C ASP A 21 -9.62 26.08 -34.05
N ASP A 22 -9.58 24.89 -34.66
CA ASP A 22 -9.22 23.63 -33.99
C ASP A 22 -7.80 23.68 -33.43
N TYR A 23 -6.86 24.22 -34.19
CA TYR A 23 -5.47 24.35 -33.75
C TYR A 23 -5.35 25.36 -32.58
N LEU A 24 -6.05 26.49 -32.65
CA LEU A 24 -6.10 27.48 -31.58
C LEU A 24 -6.74 26.89 -30.30
N HIS A 25 -7.78 26.06 -30.46
CA HIS A 25 -8.41 25.36 -29.34
C HIS A 25 -7.45 24.36 -28.69
N LEU A 26 -6.72 23.57 -29.49
CA LEU A 26 -5.71 22.64 -28.98
C LEU A 26 -4.57 23.38 -28.27
N LEU A 27 -4.09 24.49 -28.83
CA LEU A 27 -3.01 25.29 -28.26
C LEU A 27 -3.41 25.94 -26.93
N LYS A 28 -4.65 26.42 -26.79
CA LYS A 28 -5.18 26.96 -25.53
C LYS A 28 -5.34 25.90 -24.43
N ASN A 29 -5.86 24.73 -24.79
CA ASN A 29 -6.18 23.70 -23.81
C ASN A 29 -4.95 22.90 -23.38
N GLU A 30 -4.12 22.47 -24.33
CA GLU A 30 -3.02 21.53 -24.06
C GLU A 30 -1.68 22.23 -23.76
N ILE A 31 -1.41 23.39 -24.37
CA ILE A 31 -0.09 24.05 -24.30
C ILE A 31 -0.09 25.24 -23.34
N MET A 32 -1.06 26.14 -23.44
CA MET A 32 -1.04 27.41 -22.70
C MET A 32 -1.66 27.31 -21.30
N GLY A 33 -2.36 26.21 -20.97
CA GLY A 33 -2.95 26.00 -19.64
C GLY A 33 -4.01 27.05 -19.25
N ASN A 34 -4.60 27.75 -20.24
CA ASN A 34 -5.64 28.76 -20.07
C ASN A 34 -6.97 28.37 -20.74
N GLY A 35 -7.12 27.08 -21.09
CA GLY A 35 -8.38 26.49 -21.48
C GLY A 35 -9.50 26.64 -20.44
N GLU A 36 -10.74 26.49 -20.88
CA GLU A 36 -11.95 26.66 -20.06
C GLU A 36 -11.93 25.78 -18.80
N ILE A 37 -11.35 24.58 -18.89
CA ILE A 37 -11.15 23.66 -17.77
C ILE A 37 -10.27 24.29 -16.68
N ASN A 38 -9.19 24.95 -17.07
CA ASN A 38 -8.26 25.57 -16.11
C ASN A 38 -8.86 26.83 -15.47
N GLU A 39 -9.64 27.61 -16.21
CA GLU A 39 -10.41 28.71 -15.62
C GLU A 39 -11.48 28.23 -14.65
N LEU A 40 -12.21 27.17 -15.01
CA LEU A 40 -13.20 26.56 -14.15
C LEU A 40 -12.55 25.97 -12.89
N ALA A 41 -11.44 25.25 -13.03
CA ALA A 41 -10.67 24.73 -11.91
C ALA A 41 -10.17 25.85 -10.98
N ARG A 42 -9.66 26.97 -11.53
CA ARG A 42 -9.27 28.15 -10.74
C ARG A 42 -10.46 28.75 -9.98
N LYS A 43 -11.63 28.85 -10.62
CA LYS A 43 -12.86 29.35 -9.97
C LYS A 43 -13.31 28.42 -8.84
N ILE A 44 -13.32 27.11 -9.08
CA ILE A 44 -13.66 26.11 -8.06
C ILE A 44 -12.68 26.19 -6.88
N TYR A 45 -11.37 26.21 -7.17
CA TYR A 45 -10.35 26.31 -6.12
C TYR A 45 -10.47 27.60 -5.32
N LYS A 46 -10.64 28.76 -5.98
CA LYS A 46 -10.82 30.04 -5.29
C LYS A 46 -12.06 30.07 -4.40
N ASN A 47 -13.18 29.53 -4.88
CA ASN A 47 -14.46 29.58 -4.16
C ASN A 47 -14.54 28.56 -3.01
N HIS A 48 -13.85 27.43 -3.14
CA HIS A 48 -13.89 26.33 -2.16
C HIS A 48 -12.52 26.07 -1.52
N LYS A 49 -11.64 27.08 -1.50
CA LYS A 49 -10.24 26.94 -1.07
C LYS A 49 -10.12 26.29 0.31
N SER A 50 -10.88 26.77 1.29
CA SER A 50 -10.82 26.23 2.66
C SER A 50 -11.17 24.75 2.73
N ILE A 51 -12.21 24.32 2.00
CA ILE A 51 -12.63 22.91 1.96
C ILE A 51 -11.59 22.07 1.19
N LEU A 52 -11.09 22.58 0.07
CA LEU A 52 -10.13 21.87 -0.76
C LEU A 52 -8.77 21.74 -0.07
N ASP A 53 -8.29 22.78 0.61
CA ASP A 53 -7.07 22.74 1.43
C ASP A 53 -7.22 21.71 2.56
N VAL A 54 -8.36 21.70 3.26
CA VAL A 54 -8.68 20.66 4.25
C VAL A 54 -8.68 19.26 3.63
N LEU A 55 -9.29 19.07 2.45
CA LEU A 55 -9.27 17.79 1.73
C LEU A 55 -7.86 17.37 1.33
N PHE A 56 -6.99 18.31 0.95
CA PHE A 56 -5.59 18.03 0.64
C PHE A 56 -4.82 17.58 1.89
N ASP A 57 -5.08 18.19 3.05
CA ASP A 57 -4.49 17.78 4.32
C ASP A 57 -4.98 16.39 4.75
N TYR A 58 -6.29 16.11 4.65
CA TYR A 58 -6.84 14.76 4.89
C TYR A 58 -6.22 13.70 3.96
N LYS A 59 -5.95 14.07 2.70
CA LYS A 59 -5.26 13.19 1.75
C LYS A 59 -3.84 12.84 2.21
N GLN A 60 -3.14 13.77 2.87
CA GLN A 60 -1.80 13.49 3.42
C GLN A 60 -1.85 12.52 4.61
N ASP A 61 -2.92 12.55 5.40
CA ASP A 61 -3.09 11.69 6.58
C ASP A 61 -3.84 10.36 6.32
N SER A 62 -4.25 10.11 5.08
CA SER A 62 -5.02 8.91 4.70
C SER A 62 -4.34 7.59 5.08
N ILE A 63 -3.00 7.54 4.99
CA ILE A 63 -2.22 6.35 5.38
C ILE A 63 -2.31 6.10 6.88
N SER A 64 -2.18 7.15 7.70
CA SER A 64 -2.27 7.03 9.16
C SER A 64 -3.67 6.61 9.58
N LEU A 65 -4.70 7.23 8.98
CA LEU A 65 -6.10 6.90 9.25
C LEU A 65 -6.37 5.42 9.00
N VAL A 66 -6.12 4.94 7.78
CA VAL A 66 -6.36 3.52 7.42
C VAL A 66 -5.55 2.57 8.31
N ARG A 67 -4.32 2.95 8.66
CA ARG A 67 -3.47 2.15 9.54
C ARG A 67 -4.11 1.89 10.90
N THR A 68 -4.79 2.88 11.51
CA THR A 68 -5.42 2.71 12.82
C THR A 68 -6.45 1.58 12.84
N PHE A 69 -7.20 1.39 11.74
CA PHE A 69 -8.17 0.31 11.63
C PHE A 69 -7.49 -1.06 11.57
N PHE A 70 -6.37 -1.18 10.83
CA PHE A 70 -5.60 -2.42 10.81
C PHE A 70 -4.94 -2.72 12.15
N GLU A 71 -4.33 -1.73 12.81
CA GLU A 71 -3.73 -1.90 14.14
C GLU A 71 -4.76 -2.40 15.15
N LYS A 72 -5.92 -1.74 15.21
CA LYS A 72 -7.02 -2.16 16.06
C LYS A 72 -7.45 -3.60 15.77
N LYS A 73 -7.61 -3.97 14.49
CA LYS A 73 -8.03 -5.34 14.13
C LYS A 73 -7.01 -6.40 14.56
N ILE A 74 -5.71 -6.11 14.42
CA ILE A 74 -4.62 -7.01 14.85
C ILE A 74 -4.64 -7.18 16.37
N GLU A 75 -4.80 -6.08 17.11
CA GLU A 75 -4.88 -6.10 18.57
C GLU A 75 -6.12 -6.88 19.05
N GLU A 76 -7.27 -6.73 18.39
CA GLU A 76 -8.48 -7.52 18.66
C GLU A 76 -8.29 -9.03 18.46
N GLN A 77 -7.37 -9.45 17.59
CA GLN A 77 -7.01 -10.87 17.44
C GLN A 77 -6.03 -11.37 18.54
N GLY A 78 -5.56 -10.49 19.43
CA GLY A 78 -4.51 -10.80 20.40
C GLY A 78 -3.13 -10.98 19.76
N TRP A 79 -2.92 -10.41 18.58
CA TRP A 79 -1.64 -10.45 17.87
C TRP A 79 -0.77 -9.25 18.24
N ILE A 80 0.54 -9.40 18.07
CA ILE A 80 1.56 -8.43 18.47
C ILE A 80 2.03 -7.66 17.25
N LEU A 81 1.99 -6.33 17.34
CA LEU A 81 2.55 -5.45 16.31
C LEU A 81 4.08 -5.56 16.26
N GLY A 82 4.62 -5.75 15.06
CA GLY A 82 6.05 -5.79 14.79
C GLY A 82 6.64 -4.42 14.43
N THR A 83 7.82 -4.43 13.80
CA THR A 83 8.50 -3.21 13.35
C THR A 83 7.59 -2.30 12.50
N LYS A 84 7.39 -1.08 13.01
CA LYS A 84 6.55 -0.05 12.40
C LYS A 84 7.18 0.51 11.13
N GLY A 85 6.33 0.89 10.17
CA GLY A 85 6.73 1.70 9.02
C GLY A 85 5.52 2.30 8.31
N ARG A 86 5.78 3.07 7.25
CA ARG A 86 4.73 3.75 6.49
C ARG A 86 4.17 2.82 5.41
N GLY A 87 2.86 2.67 5.38
CA GLY A 87 2.17 1.99 4.27
C GLY A 87 2.22 0.46 4.29
N PHE A 88 2.63 -0.09 5.43
CA PHE A 88 2.51 -1.50 5.76
C PHE A 88 2.29 -1.63 7.26
N ILE A 89 1.72 -2.76 7.66
CA ILE A 89 1.61 -3.17 9.05
C ILE A 89 2.18 -4.56 9.19
N ARG A 90 2.99 -4.76 10.22
CA ARG A 90 3.65 -6.03 10.49
C ARG A 90 3.21 -6.58 11.82
N PHE A 91 3.11 -7.88 11.94
CA PHE A 91 2.67 -8.51 13.18
C PHE A 91 3.11 -9.96 13.30
N LEU A 92 3.01 -10.47 14.52
CA LEU A 92 3.12 -11.89 14.87
C LEU A 92 1.96 -12.30 15.75
N THR A 93 1.64 -13.58 15.76
CA THR A 93 0.80 -14.12 16.82
C THR A 93 1.61 -14.26 18.10
N LYS A 94 0.93 -14.27 19.25
CA LYS A 94 1.60 -14.44 20.55
C LYS A 94 2.44 -15.74 20.63
N PRO A 95 1.94 -16.92 20.19
CA PRO A 95 2.74 -18.14 20.22
C PRO A 95 4.01 -18.07 19.37
N LEU A 96 3.95 -17.42 18.21
CA LEU A 96 5.12 -17.28 17.33
C LEU A 96 6.14 -16.30 17.90
N ASP A 97 5.70 -15.18 18.49
CA ASP A 97 6.59 -14.23 19.15
C ASP A 97 7.43 -14.88 20.27
N ASP A 98 6.82 -15.83 20.97
CA ASP A 98 7.45 -16.54 22.08
C ASP A 98 8.53 -17.53 21.60
N ILE A 99 8.44 -18.09 20.38
CA ILE A 99 9.39 -19.10 19.87
C ILE A 99 10.34 -18.60 18.80
N ILE A 100 9.97 -17.58 18.03
CA ILE A 100 10.79 -17.09 16.92
C ILE A 100 11.94 -16.25 17.50
N PRO A 101 13.20 -16.53 17.07
CA PRO A 101 14.35 -15.77 17.51
C PRO A 101 14.25 -14.30 17.10
N LYS A 102 14.76 -13.42 17.96
CA LYS A 102 14.92 -11.98 17.69
C LYS A 102 16.37 -11.57 17.90
N ARG A 103 17.27 -12.18 17.14
CA ARG A 103 18.72 -12.01 17.36
C ARG A 103 19.24 -10.86 16.54
N LYS A 104 20.17 -10.10 17.14
CA LYS A 104 20.74 -8.90 16.52
C LYS A 104 21.41 -9.27 15.21
N ALA A 105 20.79 -8.88 14.11
CA ALA A 105 21.25 -9.23 12.78
C ALA A 105 20.82 -8.14 11.79
N GLU A 106 21.30 -8.22 10.56
CA GLU A 106 20.82 -7.36 9.50
C GLU A 106 19.33 -7.63 9.23
N GLY A 107 18.44 -6.65 9.32
CA GLY A 107 17.01 -6.92 9.14
C GLY A 107 16.12 -5.77 9.58
N TRP A 108 14.98 -6.10 10.17
CA TRP A 108 14.09 -5.11 10.74
C TRP A 108 14.68 -4.51 12.03
N ARG A 109 14.16 -3.34 12.42
CA ARG A 109 14.70 -2.53 13.52
C ARG A 109 14.64 -3.24 14.87
N ASN A 110 13.65 -4.12 15.10
CA ASN A 110 13.55 -4.86 16.36
C ASN A 110 14.09 -6.29 16.24
N ASN A 111 14.92 -6.56 15.22
CA ASN A 111 15.60 -7.83 14.99
C ASN A 111 14.65 -9.03 14.81
N GLU A 112 13.41 -8.82 14.35
CA GLU A 112 12.49 -9.93 14.15
C GLU A 112 12.94 -10.81 12.99
N SER A 113 13.10 -12.12 13.20
CA SER A 113 13.52 -13.03 12.12
C SER A 113 12.37 -13.35 11.15
N PHE A 114 11.12 -13.16 11.57
CA PHE A 114 9.93 -13.43 10.76
C PHE A 114 8.77 -12.53 11.17
N LEU A 115 7.99 -12.04 10.20
CA LEU A 115 6.76 -11.27 10.43
C LEU A 115 5.73 -11.57 9.33
N PHE A 116 4.45 -11.52 9.69
CA PHE A 116 3.38 -11.30 8.73
C PHE A 116 3.32 -9.81 8.35
N GLU A 117 3.00 -9.50 7.10
CA GLU A 117 2.88 -8.14 6.60
C GLU A 117 1.60 -7.94 5.78
N ILE A 118 0.88 -6.86 6.06
CA ILE A 118 -0.15 -6.31 5.18
C ILE A 118 0.40 -5.03 4.59
N ASN A 119 0.61 -5.03 3.28
CA ASN A 119 1.17 -3.90 2.54
C ASN A 119 0.10 -3.27 1.67
N TYR A 120 -0.13 -1.97 1.84
CA TYR A 120 -1.20 -1.23 1.16
C TYR A 120 -0.69 0.04 0.45
N VAL A 121 0.64 0.24 0.37
CA VAL A 121 1.24 1.42 -0.29
C VAL A 121 2.54 1.11 -1.04
N LEU A 122 3.42 0.25 -0.50
CA LEU A 122 4.85 0.27 -0.83
C LEU A 122 5.18 -0.23 -2.25
N LYS A 123 4.43 -1.22 -2.75
CA LYS A 123 4.70 -1.83 -4.07
C LYS A 123 3.66 -1.42 -5.13
N GLN A 124 2.41 -1.24 -4.71
CA GLN A 124 1.29 -0.97 -5.61
C GLN A 124 0.30 -0.05 -4.87
N LYS A 125 0.27 1.23 -5.21
CA LYS A 125 -0.60 2.23 -4.55
C LYS A 125 -2.10 1.91 -4.63
N THR A 126 -2.48 0.94 -5.46
CA THR A 126 -3.85 0.53 -5.73
C THR A 126 -4.16 -0.88 -5.24
N LYS A 127 -3.22 -1.56 -4.56
CA LYS A 127 -3.42 -2.91 -4.07
C LYS A 127 -2.99 -3.09 -2.62
N LEU A 128 -3.76 -3.90 -1.92
CA LEU A 128 -3.41 -4.50 -0.65
C LEU A 128 -2.85 -5.88 -0.91
N VAL A 129 -1.70 -6.19 -0.32
CA VAL A 129 -1.04 -7.48 -0.42
C VAL A 129 -0.78 -8.00 0.98
N PHE A 130 -1.18 -9.25 1.22
CA PHE A 130 -0.81 -9.97 2.41
C PHE A 130 0.31 -10.96 2.09
N TYR A 131 1.33 -11.00 2.92
CA TYR A 131 2.45 -11.93 2.78
C TYR A 131 3.13 -12.12 4.13
N TRP A 132 4.05 -13.08 4.19
CA TRP A 132 4.94 -13.26 5.34
C TRP A 132 6.37 -13.34 4.86
N THR A 133 7.28 -12.81 5.68
CA THR A 133 8.68 -12.62 5.29
C THR A 133 9.62 -13.12 6.37
N ILE A 134 10.69 -13.81 5.97
CA ILE A 134 11.86 -14.07 6.81
C ILE A 134 12.89 -12.96 6.55
N SER A 135 13.35 -12.30 7.62
CA SER A 135 14.36 -11.26 7.50
C SER A 135 15.72 -11.84 7.12
N PRO A 136 16.64 -11.03 6.58
CA PRO A 136 18.06 -11.38 6.53
C PRO A 136 18.68 -11.53 7.93
N GLY A 137 19.96 -11.90 7.95
CA GLY A 137 20.84 -11.77 9.11
C GLY A 137 20.96 -13.02 9.97
N ASP A 138 19.86 -13.53 10.50
CA ASP A 138 19.87 -14.74 11.35
C ASP A 138 19.80 -16.00 10.46
N GLU A 139 20.95 -16.50 10.03
CA GLU A 139 20.99 -17.60 9.05
C GLU A 139 20.48 -18.93 9.63
N GLU A 140 20.74 -19.22 10.90
CA GLU A 140 20.23 -20.43 11.56
C GLU A 140 18.69 -20.41 11.65
N ALA A 141 18.10 -19.25 11.96
CA ALA A 141 16.65 -19.09 11.92
C ALA A 141 16.11 -19.19 10.49
N ARG A 142 16.83 -18.64 9.50
CA ARG A 142 16.43 -18.70 8.08
C ARG A 142 16.46 -20.12 7.54
N GLU A 143 17.53 -20.86 7.78
CA GLU A 143 17.67 -22.26 7.37
C GLU A 143 16.57 -23.12 7.97
N LYS A 144 16.12 -22.81 9.20
CA LYS A 144 15.02 -23.54 9.83
C LYS A 144 13.65 -23.12 9.31
N LEU A 145 13.39 -21.83 9.16
CA LEU A 145 12.07 -21.31 8.78
C LEU A 145 11.76 -21.49 7.30
N ARG A 146 12.76 -21.40 6.41
CA ARG A 146 12.57 -21.55 4.95
C ARG A 146 11.82 -22.83 4.57
N PRO A 147 12.32 -24.05 4.88
CA PRO A 147 11.66 -25.28 4.44
C PRO A 147 10.24 -25.43 5.00
N ILE A 148 9.97 -24.88 6.20
CA ILE A 148 8.63 -24.88 6.81
C ILE A 148 7.68 -24.02 5.99
N LEU A 149 8.13 -22.83 5.58
CA LEU A 149 7.31 -21.85 4.86
C LEU A 149 7.18 -22.16 3.37
N ASP A 150 8.15 -22.83 2.78
CA ASP A 150 8.09 -23.32 1.39
C ASP A 150 6.88 -24.24 1.19
N ASP A 151 6.52 -25.02 2.20
CA ASP A 151 5.33 -25.89 2.19
C ASP A 151 4.02 -25.11 2.45
N THR A 152 4.07 -23.82 2.84
CA THR A 152 2.87 -23.01 3.17
C THR A 152 2.33 -22.18 2.02
N SER A 153 3.10 -21.97 0.94
CA SER A 153 2.68 -21.13 -0.18
C SER A 153 2.92 -21.80 -1.53
N GLU A 154 1.91 -21.76 -2.39
CA GLU A 154 2.04 -22.21 -3.78
C GLU A 154 2.92 -21.27 -4.64
N ASN A 155 3.15 -20.03 -4.19
CA ASN A 155 3.86 -19.00 -4.94
C ASN A 155 5.07 -18.48 -4.15
N HIS A 156 6.24 -18.92 -4.59
CA HIS A 156 7.54 -18.43 -4.12
C HIS A 156 7.92 -17.12 -4.81
N ILE A 157 8.14 -16.05 -4.04
CA ILE A 157 8.70 -14.82 -4.59
C ILE A 157 10.17 -14.71 -4.18
N ASP A 158 10.99 -15.26 -5.08
CA ASP A 158 12.40 -14.94 -5.29
C ASP A 158 13.36 -15.36 -4.15
N HIS A 159 13.83 -16.61 -4.23
CA HIS A 159 14.87 -17.20 -3.35
C HIS A 159 16.20 -16.42 -3.35
N ASN A 160 16.45 -15.59 -4.38
CA ASN A 160 17.67 -14.80 -4.51
C ASN A 160 17.59 -13.43 -3.84
N SER A 161 16.41 -13.04 -3.36
CA SER A 161 16.29 -11.79 -2.62
C SER A 161 16.79 -11.96 -1.18
N LYS A 162 17.39 -10.89 -0.64
CA LYS A 162 17.84 -10.81 0.76
C LYS A 162 16.68 -11.07 1.77
N TRP A 163 15.42 -11.00 1.32
CA TRP A 163 14.21 -11.12 2.14
C TRP A 163 13.30 -12.23 1.61
N HIS A 164 13.21 -13.38 2.29
CA HIS A 164 12.36 -14.48 1.79
C HIS A 164 10.91 -14.17 2.04
N THR A 165 10.18 -13.87 0.95
CA THR A 165 8.79 -13.43 1.03
C THR A 165 7.88 -14.44 0.36
N TYR A 166 6.86 -14.85 1.09
CA TYR A 166 5.89 -15.86 0.71
C TYR A 166 4.55 -15.19 0.51
N HIS A 167 4.02 -15.26 -0.71
CA HIS A 167 2.87 -14.46 -1.09
C HIS A 167 1.57 -15.24 -0.95
N ASN A 168 0.60 -14.63 -0.26
CA ASN A 168 -0.78 -15.07 -0.37
C ASN A 168 -1.78 -13.90 -0.32
N LYS A 169 -2.41 -13.71 -1.48
CA LYS A 169 -3.53 -12.80 -1.81
C LYS A 169 -3.20 -11.31 -2.02
N VAL A 170 -3.88 -10.80 -3.04
CA VAL A 170 -3.83 -9.42 -3.50
C VAL A 170 -5.29 -8.95 -3.65
N ARG A 171 -5.61 -7.79 -3.10
CA ARG A 171 -6.91 -7.12 -3.26
C ARG A 171 -6.69 -5.73 -3.84
N ASN A 172 -7.67 -5.26 -4.61
CA ASN A 172 -7.68 -3.85 -5.01
C ASN A 172 -7.99 -3.01 -3.77
N PHE A 173 -7.08 -2.09 -3.47
CA PHE A 173 -7.16 -1.25 -2.28
C PHE A 173 -6.30 -0.01 -2.53
N LYS A 174 -6.98 1.12 -2.77
CA LYS A 174 -6.33 2.41 -2.87
C LYS A 174 -6.60 3.20 -1.60
N VAL A 175 -5.55 3.50 -0.86
CA VAL A 175 -5.64 4.08 0.49
C VAL A 175 -6.41 5.38 0.48
N GLU A 176 -6.17 6.24 -0.51
CA GLU A 176 -6.83 7.54 -0.61
C GLU A 176 -8.33 7.38 -0.85
N ASP A 177 -8.75 6.35 -1.58
CA ASP A 177 -10.17 6.10 -1.86
C ASP A 177 -10.87 5.53 -0.62
N TRP A 178 -10.20 4.62 0.10
CA TRP A 178 -10.72 4.04 1.34
C TRP A 178 -10.74 5.03 2.51
N ALA A 179 -9.79 5.96 2.58
CA ALA A 179 -9.77 6.99 3.61
C ALA A 179 -10.95 7.99 3.52
N LEU A 180 -11.62 8.06 2.35
CA LEU A 180 -12.82 8.86 2.14
C LEU A 180 -14.11 8.09 2.44
N LYS A 181 -14.03 6.80 2.74
CA LYS A 181 -15.20 5.96 3.05
C LYS A 181 -15.66 6.16 4.49
N ASP A 182 -16.92 5.81 4.74
CA ASP A 182 -17.45 5.75 6.10
C ASP A 182 -16.62 4.74 6.95
N PRO A 183 -16.28 5.06 8.20
CA PRO A 183 -15.53 4.17 9.07
C PRO A 183 -16.11 2.76 9.20
N GLN A 184 -17.44 2.59 9.15
CA GLN A 184 -18.07 1.27 9.22
C GLN A 184 -17.84 0.46 7.94
N GLU A 185 -17.76 1.10 6.77
CA GLU A 185 -17.38 0.42 5.53
C GLU A 185 -15.94 -0.08 5.59
N ILE A 186 -15.02 0.72 6.15
CA ILE A 186 -13.61 0.34 6.33
C ILE A 186 -13.51 -0.86 7.28
N ILE A 187 -14.19 -0.79 8.43
CA ILE A 187 -14.22 -1.89 9.42
C ILE A 187 -14.74 -3.17 8.78
N LYS A 188 -15.88 -3.10 8.09
CA LYS A 188 -16.49 -4.27 7.43
C LYS A 188 -15.56 -4.90 6.40
N PHE A 189 -14.86 -4.08 5.60
CA PHE A 189 -13.88 -4.58 4.63
C PHE A 189 -12.72 -5.29 5.32
N ILE A 190 -12.17 -4.69 6.38
CA ILE A 190 -11.06 -5.26 7.14
C ILE A 190 -11.49 -6.56 7.84
N ASP A 191 -12.70 -6.61 8.41
CA ASP A 191 -13.25 -7.83 9.01
C ASP A 191 -13.35 -8.96 7.98
N ASP A 192 -13.88 -8.67 6.80
CA ASP A 192 -14.00 -9.64 5.70
C ASP A 192 -12.62 -10.16 5.26
N LEU A 193 -11.66 -9.25 5.09
CA LEU A 193 -10.27 -9.57 4.74
C LEU A 193 -9.62 -10.45 5.81
N PHE A 194 -9.85 -10.16 7.09
CA PHE A 194 -9.26 -10.93 8.18
C PHE A 194 -9.85 -12.33 8.25
N GLU A 195 -11.18 -12.47 8.24
CA GLU A 195 -11.83 -13.76 8.40
C GLU A 195 -11.64 -14.68 7.18
N LYS A 196 -11.63 -14.12 5.96
CA LYS A 196 -11.51 -14.92 4.73
C LYS A 196 -10.09 -15.20 4.30
N GLU A 197 -9.15 -14.29 4.57
CA GLU A 197 -7.82 -14.36 3.98
C GLU A 197 -6.71 -14.38 5.02
N ILE A 198 -6.66 -13.41 5.94
CA ILE A 198 -5.50 -13.28 6.82
C ILE A 198 -5.49 -14.39 7.89
N LYS A 199 -6.56 -14.51 8.67
CA LYS A 199 -6.63 -15.42 9.81
C LYS A 199 -6.45 -16.90 9.43
N PRO A 200 -7.08 -17.44 8.37
CA PRO A 200 -6.83 -18.83 7.97
C PRO A 200 -5.37 -19.10 7.61
N ASN A 201 -4.71 -18.15 6.92
CA ASN A 201 -3.31 -18.29 6.52
C ASN A 201 -2.35 -18.11 7.71
N VAL A 202 -2.62 -17.15 8.59
CA VAL A 202 -1.84 -16.97 9.82
C VAL A 202 -1.89 -18.22 10.67
N LEU A 203 -3.07 -18.82 10.88
CA LEU A 203 -3.22 -20.05 11.65
C LEU A 203 -2.56 -21.26 10.98
N LEU A 204 -2.60 -21.34 9.65
CA LEU A 204 -1.89 -22.39 8.90
C LEU A 204 -0.38 -22.29 9.12
N VAL A 205 0.19 -21.11 8.91
CA VAL A 205 1.63 -20.85 9.07
C VAL A 205 2.05 -21.06 10.52
N GLU A 206 1.28 -20.53 11.49
CA GLU A 206 1.51 -20.74 12.91
C GLU A 206 1.57 -22.22 13.25
N LYS A 207 0.56 -23.00 12.82
CA LYS A 207 0.51 -24.44 13.07
C LYS A 207 1.76 -25.14 12.54
N LYS A 208 2.23 -24.82 11.33
CA LYS A 208 3.43 -25.45 10.76
C LYS A 208 4.71 -25.07 11.51
N ILE A 209 4.87 -23.80 11.88
CA ILE A 209 6.05 -23.35 12.64
C ILE A 209 6.07 -23.99 14.04
N LEU A 210 4.91 -24.10 14.71
CA LEU A 210 4.79 -24.68 16.04
C LEU A 210 5.16 -26.17 16.10
N LEU A 211 5.11 -26.91 14.99
CA LEU A 211 5.62 -28.29 14.93
C LEU A 211 7.14 -28.37 15.20
N HIS A 212 7.85 -27.27 14.97
CA HIS A 212 9.29 -27.15 15.17
C HIS A 212 9.65 -26.23 16.35
N LYS A 213 8.71 -26.03 17.29
CA LYS A 213 8.88 -25.09 18.41
C LYS A 213 10.14 -25.33 19.24
N GLU A 214 10.50 -26.58 19.49
CA GLU A 214 11.61 -26.94 20.39
C GLU A 214 12.95 -26.51 19.79
N GLU A 215 13.10 -26.70 18.48
CA GLU A 215 14.29 -26.30 17.73
C GLU A 215 14.40 -24.76 17.68
N LEU A 216 13.29 -24.07 17.41
CA LEU A 216 13.27 -22.60 17.35
C LEU A 216 13.54 -21.95 18.71
N ILE A 217 13.01 -22.51 19.80
CA ILE A 217 13.32 -22.07 21.17
C ILE A 217 14.81 -22.28 21.46
N LYS A 218 15.40 -23.40 21.02
CA LYS A 218 16.83 -23.67 21.17
C LYS A 218 17.65 -22.60 20.45
N ILE A 219 17.34 -22.31 19.19
CA ILE A 219 17.99 -21.24 18.40
C ILE A 219 17.86 -19.88 19.10
N LYS A 220 16.66 -19.56 19.60
CA LYS A 220 16.37 -18.31 20.31
C LYS A 220 17.19 -18.12 21.58
N ASN A 221 17.46 -19.19 22.31
CA ASN A 221 18.23 -19.17 23.55
C ASN A 221 19.74 -19.28 23.33
N THR A 222 20.19 -19.59 22.11
CA THR A 222 21.61 -19.58 21.74
C THR A 222 22.05 -18.13 21.49
N GLU A 223 22.95 -17.62 22.33
CA GLU A 223 23.59 -16.32 22.09
C GLU A 223 24.45 -16.36 20.82
N LEU A 224 24.35 -15.31 19.99
CA LEU A 224 25.21 -15.04 18.84
C LEU A 224 26.38 -14.15 19.24
#